data_AF-F6EVA2-F1
#
_entry.id   AF-F6EVA2-F1
#
_cell.length_a   1.000
_cell.length_b   1.000
_cell.length_c   1.000
_cell.angle_alpha   90.00
_cell.angle_beta   90.00
_cell.angle_gamma   90.00
#
_symmetry.space_group_name_H-M   'P 1'
#
loop_
_entity.id
_entity.type
_entity.pdbx_description
1 polymer ?
#
loop_
_entity_poly.entity_id
_entity_poly.type
_entity_poly.pdbx_seq_one_letter_code
_entity_poly.pdbx_strand_id
1 'polypeptide(L)' 'MVILYIQRMVRAGSLVAVSCTLAACATTVTKEGATPAETQRDIAECQYEAKRASPDNPLIAHGIAQDCLKLRGYGLR' A
#
# COMPACT_ATOMS: atom_id res chain seq x y z
N MET A 1 -18.06 8.05 39.01
CA MET A 1 -16.65 7.74 39.36
C MET A 1 -16.02 6.61 38.51
N VAL A 2 -16.72 6.04 37.52
CA VAL A 2 -16.22 4.92 36.70
C VAL A 2 -15.31 5.37 35.54
N ILE A 3 -15.49 6.60 35.04
CA ILE A 3 -14.79 7.11 33.85
C ILE A 3 -13.28 7.30 34.07
N LEU A 4 -12.86 7.63 35.30
CA LEU A 4 -11.45 7.84 35.65
C LEU A 4 -10.64 6.52 35.75
N TYR A 5 -11.30 5.37 35.96
CA TYR A 5 -10.61 4.08 36.06
C TYR A 5 -10.22 3.51 34.70
N ILE A 6 -11.07 3.74 33.68
CA ILE A 6 -10.84 3.25 32.30
C ILE A 6 -9.60 3.92 31.69
N GLN A 7 -9.45 5.23 31.87
CA GLN A 7 -8.31 5.98 31.31
C GLN A 7 -6.96 5.61 31.95
N ARG A 8 -6.96 5.12 33.20
CA ARG A 8 -5.71 4.74 33.87
C ARG A 8 -5.18 3.38 33.40
N MET A 9 -6.04 2.51 32.89
CA MET A 9 -5.64 1.20 32.32
C MET A 9 -5.04 1.32 30.91
N VAL A 10 -5.49 2.28 30.10
CA VAL A 10 -4.96 2.51 28.74
C VAL A 10 -3.48 2.90 28.75
N ARG A 11 -2.97 3.46 29.85
CA ARG A 11 -1.59 3.92 29.96
C ARG A 11 -0.55 2.82 30.20
N ALA A 12 -0.96 1.60 30.52
CA ALA A 12 -0.04 0.53 30.94
C ALA A 12 -0.25 -0.82 30.21
N GLY A 13 -1.24 -0.94 29.33
CA GLY A 13 -1.68 -2.22 28.79
C GLY A 13 -1.54 -2.34 27.28
N SER A 14 -0.30 -2.61 26.83
CA SER A 14 0.00 -3.49 25.70
C SER A 14 -0.61 -3.14 24.32
N LEU A 15 0.17 -2.38 23.55
CA LEU A 15 0.47 -2.36 22.08
C LEU A 15 -0.13 -3.40 21.09
N VAL A 16 -1.11 -4.24 21.44
CA VAL A 16 -1.50 -5.45 20.69
C VAL A 16 -2.77 -5.25 19.83
N ALA A 17 -3.40 -4.08 19.85
CA ALA A 17 -4.63 -3.81 19.11
C ALA A 17 -4.45 -3.02 17.79
N VAL A 18 -3.22 -2.89 17.27
CA VAL A 18 -2.91 -2.05 16.08
C VAL A 18 -2.46 -2.88 14.86
N SER A 19 -2.54 -4.23 14.92
CA SER A 19 -1.77 -5.05 13.96
C SER A 19 -2.57 -5.77 12.86
N CYS A 20 -3.91 -5.70 12.80
CA CYS A 20 -4.69 -6.64 11.96
C CYS A 20 -5.59 -6.02 10.87
N THR A 21 -5.43 -4.75 10.48
CA THR A 21 -6.33 -4.12 9.47
C THR A 21 -5.62 -3.50 8.27
N LEU A 22 -4.47 -4.05 7.85
CA LEU A 22 -3.75 -3.60 6.63
C LEU A 22 -3.65 -4.68 5.52
N ALA A 23 -4.28 -5.84 5.71
CA ALA A 23 -4.17 -6.99 4.79
C ALA A 23 -5.27 -7.06 3.72
N ALA A 24 -5.79 -5.93 3.26
CA ALA A 24 -6.74 -5.89 2.14
C ALA A 24 -6.34 -4.75 1.19
N CYS A 25 -6.05 -5.08 -0.08
CA CYS A 25 -5.63 -4.21 -1.18
C CYS A 25 -4.13 -3.92 -1.35
N ALA A 26 -3.26 -4.91 -1.12
CA ALA A 26 -1.90 -4.87 -1.65
C ALA A 26 -1.82 -5.81 -2.86
N THR A 27 -2.01 -5.27 -4.07
CA THR A 27 -1.66 -5.97 -5.32
C THR A 27 -0.22 -6.43 -5.19
N THR A 28 0.04 -7.74 -5.23
CA THR A 28 1.39 -8.24 -5.01
C THR A 28 2.20 -8.02 -6.28
N VAL A 29 3.27 -7.23 -6.19
CA VAL A 29 4.14 -6.86 -7.30
C VAL A 29 5.44 -7.65 -7.13
N THR A 30 5.70 -8.59 -8.03
CA THR A 30 6.83 -9.53 -7.93
C THR A 30 7.68 -9.48 -9.19
N LYS A 31 9.00 -9.42 -9.04
CA LYS A 31 9.97 -9.51 -10.14
C LYS A 31 11.21 -10.20 -9.63
N GLU A 32 11.65 -11.22 -10.35
CA GLU A 32 12.85 -11.98 -9.99
C GLU A 32 14.08 -11.06 -10.02
N GLY A 33 14.87 -11.08 -8.95
CA GLY A 33 16.11 -10.28 -8.83
C GLY A 33 15.92 -8.79 -8.52
N ALA A 34 14.69 -8.27 -8.45
CA ALA A 34 14.46 -6.87 -8.09
C ALA A 34 14.64 -6.64 -6.59
N THR A 35 15.39 -5.61 -6.22
CA THR A 35 15.47 -5.22 -4.81
C THR A 35 14.16 -4.58 -4.35
N PRO A 36 13.87 -4.58 -3.04
CA PRO A 36 12.70 -3.88 -2.51
C PRO A 36 12.69 -2.38 -2.83
N ALA A 37 13.86 -1.74 -2.87
CA ALA A 37 14.00 -0.32 -3.18
C ALA A 37 13.66 -0.01 -4.65
N GLU A 38 14.15 -0.84 -5.58
CA GLU A 38 13.81 -0.71 -7.00
C GLU A 38 12.33 -0.93 -7.24
N THR A 39 11.75 -1.95 -6.60
CA THR A 39 10.33 -2.26 -6.72
C THR A 39 9.45 -1.12 -6.22
N GLN A 40 9.77 -0.53 -5.07
CA GLN A 40 9.01 0.63 -4.57
C GLN A 40 9.15 1.85 -5.47
N ARG A 41 10.35 2.09 -6.00
CA ARG A 41 10.58 3.19 -6.94
C ARG A 41 9.75 3.01 -8.21
N ASP A 42 9.78 1.81 -8.81
CA ASP A 42 9.05 1.50 -10.04
C ASP A 42 7.53 1.62 -9.85
N ILE A 43 7.01 1.17 -8.70
CA ILE A 43 5.60 1.35 -8.35
C ILE A 43 5.25 2.83 -8.23
N ALA A 44 6.05 3.62 -7.50
CA ALA A 44 5.80 5.04 -7.33
C ALA A 44 5.84 5.80 -8.67
N GLU A 45 6.80 5.45 -9.53
CA GLU A 45 6.94 6.04 -10.87
C GLU A 45 5.74 5.71 -11.76
N CYS A 46 5.37 4.43 -11.86
CA CYS A 46 4.19 4.00 -12.64
C CYS A 46 2.89 4.62 -12.10
N GLN A 47 2.73 4.74 -10.78
CA GLN A 47 1.56 5.40 -10.19
C GLN A 47 1.51 6.89 -10.48
N TYR A 48 2.67 7.57 -10.46
CA TYR A 48 2.76 8.98 -10.79
C TYR A 48 2.39 9.22 -12.26
N GLU A 49 2.98 8.46 -13.19
CA GLU A 49 2.68 8.57 -14.62
C GLU A 49 1.21 8.26 -14.91
N ALA A 50 0.65 7.25 -14.27
CA ALA A 50 -0.74 6.90 -14.45
C ALA A 50 -1.71 7.96 -13.94
N LYS A 51 -1.44 8.54 -12.77
CA LYS A 51 -2.22 9.69 -12.26
C LYS A 51 -2.09 10.91 -13.16
N ARG A 52 -0.90 11.13 -13.74
CA ARG A 52 -0.69 12.22 -14.69
C ARG A 52 -1.45 12.00 -16.01
N ALA A 53 -1.55 10.75 -16.47
CA ALA A 53 -2.28 10.38 -17.68
C ALA A 53 -3.80 10.38 -17.49
N SER A 54 -4.29 10.09 -16.29
CA SER A 54 -5.72 10.06 -15.97
C SER A 54 -6.00 10.58 -14.56
N PRO A 55 -5.91 11.90 -14.34
CA PRO A 55 -6.08 12.49 -13.01
C PRO A 55 -7.52 12.37 -12.49
N ASP A 56 -8.50 12.45 -13.40
CA ASP A 56 -9.93 12.46 -13.05
C ASP A 56 -10.56 11.07 -12.94
N ASN A 57 -9.84 10.01 -13.35
CA ASN A 57 -10.35 8.64 -13.30
C ASN A 57 -9.36 7.69 -12.61
N PRO A 58 -9.53 7.42 -11.30
CA PRO A 58 -8.64 6.56 -10.54
C PRO A 58 -8.66 5.10 -11.01
N LEU A 59 -9.75 4.64 -11.61
CA LEU A 59 -9.86 3.27 -12.14
C LEU A 59 -8.94 3.10 -13.36
N ILE A 60 -8.97 4.06 -14.28
CA ILE A 60 -8.12 4.08 -15.47
C ILE A 60 -6.65 4.27 -15.06
N ALA A 61 -6.36 5.21 -14.14
CA ALA A 61 -5.02 5.38 -13.61
C ALA A 61 -4.49 4.09 -12.96
N HIS A 62 -5.32 3.34 -12.24
CA HIS A 62 -4.89 2.06 -11.69
C HIS A 62 -4.53 1.04 -12.78
N GLY A 63 -5.34 0.93 -13.84
CA GLY A 63 -5.04 0.08 -14.99
C GLY A 63 -3.73 0.44 -15.68
N ILE A 64 -3.50 1.74 -15.93
CA ILE A 64 -2.26 2.25 -16.54
C ILE A 64 -1.05 1.93 -15.67
N ALA A 65 -1.15 2.11 -14.34
CA ALA A 65 -0.05 1.79 -13.42
C ALA A 65 0.28 0.28 -13.43
N GLN A 66 -0.74 -0.58 -13.48
CA GLN A 66 -0.55 -2.03 -13.59
C GLN A 66 0.12 -2.42 -14.92
N ASP A 67 -0.31 -1.83 -16.03
CA ASP A 67 0.28 -2.12 -17.33
C ASP A 67 1.74 -1.62 -17.42
N CYS A 68 2.05 -0.47 -16.82
CA CYS A 68 3.42 0.01 -16.66
C CYS A 68 4.29 -0.99 -15.89
N LEU A 69 3.78 -1.55 -14.78
CA LEU A 69 4.50 -2.57 -14.00
C LEU A 69 4.70 -3.87 -14.79
N LYS A 70 3.70 -4.33 -15.57
CA LYS A 70 3.83 -5.50 -16.45
C LYS A 70 4.91 -5.28 -17.51
N LEU A 71 4.97 -4.09 -18.12
CA LEU A 71 6.02 -3.74 -19.10
C LEU A 71 7.43 -3.74 -18.49
N ARG A 72 7.55 -3.42 -17.19
CA ARG A 72 8.82 -3.52 -16.44
C ARG A 72 9.17 -4.95 -16.02
N GLY A 73 8.35 -5.94 -16.37
CA GLY A 73 8.56 -7.36 -16.07
C GLY A 73 8.06 -7.79 -14.70
N TYR A 74 7.20 -7.00 -14.05
CA TYR A 74 6.58 -7.41 -12.79
C TYR A 74 5.35 -8.31 -13.04
N GLY A 75 5.30 -9.42 -12.33
CA GLY A 75 4.10 -10.22 -12.14
C GLY A 75 3.19 -9.52 -11.12
N LEU A 76 1.92 -9.35 -11.50
CA LEU A 76 0.87 -8.80 -10.65
C LEU A 76 -0.08 -9.92 -10.25
N ARG A 77 -0.27 -10.12 -8.95
CA ARG A 77 -1.09 -11.21 -8.41
C ARG A 77 -1.97 -10.74 -7.26
#